data_AF-K9RTE2-F1
#
_entry.id   AF-K9RTE2-F1
#
_cell.length_a   1.000
_cell.length_b   1.000
_cell.length_c   1.000
_cell.angle_alpha   90.00
_cell.angle_beta   90.00
_cell.angle_gamma   90.00
#
_symmetry.space_group_name_H-M   'P 1'
#
loop_
_entity.id
_entity.type
_entity.pdbx_description
1 polymer ?
#
loop_
_entity_poly.entity_id
_entity_poly.type
_entity_poly.pdbx_seq_one_letter_code
_entity_poly.pdbx_strand_id
1 'polypeptide(L)'
;MPEVNYARLPFADAIEFFRGKVNADTDRWDDIWQEQHDTQFVVAGAKGAILQDFREAVEKAIAEGMSRADFLQQFDQIVATRGWDYKGGRDWRANLIYGTNLRTAYAAGRHQQQTEPSQLKRRPYWGWQHGDTRNPRPLHLALDGKVFRADDPFWQTMYPPADWGCQCQVVSLSERDLRRLGKDEPDIPPIVGGIMSAFDPKTGTMLAARVEAGAGWDYVPGQSNIQQRRQQVLKRLDPALQGQIMAEVQGPSNLSGTNQGQIRAGNTMAGRTPPPGIVRNSRFVSRHLPQGRDAQKLLQQGKAAHVFLDEATMSRVESDLLARGEFAGTVRGHDRYGLGYPEPIGYRIAPDGERQSLYYAELKVKDGEYHAVPRNKPAT
;
A
#
# COMPACT_ATOMS: atom_id res chain seq x y z
N MET A 1 12.21 -24.55 -34.41
CA MET A 1 11.80 -23.47 -33.49
C MET A 1 11.96 -24.01 -32.08
N PRO A 2 12.65 -23.33 -31.16
CA PRO A 2 12.74 -23.82 -29.79
C PRO A 2 11.35 -23.85 -29.16
N GLU A 3 10.98 -24.97 -28.55
CA GLU A 3 9.75 -25.15 -27.80
C GLU A 3 9.76 -24.21 -26.58
N VAL A 4 8.98 -23.13 -26.65
CA VAL A 4 8.70 -22.30 -25.48
C VAL A 4 7.67 -23.04 -24.64
N ASN A 5 8.10 -23.60 -23.50
CA ASN A 5 7.19 -24.18 -22.52
C ASN A 5 6.48 -23.05 -21.76
N TYR A 6 5.32 -22.63 -22.27
CA TYR A 6 4.51 -21.54 -21.73
C TYR A 6 4.07 -21.72 -20.27
N ALA A 7 4.17 -22.94 -19.72
CA ALA A 7 3.76 -23.26 -18.35
C ALA A 7 4.72 -22.78 -17.25
N ARG A 8 5.85 -22.12 -17.60
CA ARG A 8 6.89 -21.72 -16.64
C ARG A 8 7.51 -20.35 -16.92
N LEU A 9 6.78 -19.42 -17.54
CA LEU A 9 7.31 -18.08 -17.69
C LEU A 9 7.26 -17.35 -16.33
N PRO A 10 8.41 -16.89 -15.80
CA PRO A 10 8.46 -16.17 -14.54
C PRO A 10 7.65 -14.87 -14.64
N PHE A 11 6.88 -14.57 -13.59
CA PHE A 11 6.13 -13.32 -13.54
C PHE A 11 7.04 -12.19 -13.01
N ALA A 12 7.69 -11.48 -13.93
CA ALA A 12 8.71 -10.48 -13.64
C ALA A 12 8.26 -9.42 -12.60
N ASP A 13 7.06 -8.86 -12.75
CA ASP A 13 6.58 -7.80 -11.84
C ASP A 13 6.39 -8.33 -10.40
N ALA A 14 5.90 -9.55 -10.23
CA ALA A 14 5.78 -10.19 -8.92
C ALA A 14 7.16 -10.49 -8.30
N ILE A 15 8.12 -10.92 -9.12
CA ILE A 15 9.50 -11.17 -8.68
C ILE A 15 10.17 -9.87 -8.26
N GLU A 16 10.05 -8.80 -9.05
CA GLU A 16 10.61 -7.48 -8.72
C GLU A 16 10.00 -6.93 -7.43
N PHE A 17 8.68 -7.01 -7.28
CA PHE A 17 8.00 -6.62 -6.06
C PHE A 17 8.52 -7.38 -4.83
N PHE A 18 8.65 -8.72 -4.94
CA PHE A 18 9.13 -9.52 -3.81
C PHE A 18 10.60 -9.24 -3.48
N ARG A 19 11.46 -9.16 -4.49
CA ARG A 19 12.90 -8.84 -4.33
C ARG A 19 13.13 -7.46 -3.73
N GLY A 20 12.24 -6.51 -4.01
CA GLY A 20 12.31 -5.15 -3.46
C GLY A 20 12.06 -5.07 -1.94
N LYS A 21 11.61 -6.14 -1.29
CA LYS A 21 11.37 -6.16 0.16
C LYS A 21 12.68 -6.19 0.95
N VAL A 22 12.64 -5.74 2.20
CA VAL A 22 13.70 -5.91 3.20
C VAL A 22 13.21 -6.79 4.33
N ASN A 23 14.09 -7.57 4.96
CA ASN A 23 13.68 -8.38 6.11
C ASN A 23 13.43 -7.47 7.31
N ALA A 24 12.35 -7.73 8.04
CA ALA A 24 12.11 -7.11 9.33
C ALA A 24 11.72 -8.18 10.35
N ASP A 25 12.34 -8.10 11.53
CA ASP A 25 12.07 -9.02 12.62
C ASP A 25 10.77 -8.60 13.32
N THR A 26 9.80 -9.51 13.40
CA THR A 26 8.54 -9.29 14.13
C THR A 26 8.25 -10.46 15.05
N ASP A 27 7.52 -10.21 16.13
CA ASP A 27 6.98 -11.24 17.01
C ASP A 27 5.55 -11.64 16.62
N ARG A 28 4.81 -10.68 16.06
CA ARG A 28 3.43 -10.83 15.61
C ARG A 28 3.28 -10.38 14.15
N TRP A 29 2.14 -10.72 13.57
CA TRP A 29 1.84 -10.32 12.20
C TRP A 29 1.46 -8.83 12.12
N ASP A 30 0.85 -8.30 13.18
CA ASP A 30 0.34 -6.93 13.33
C ASP A 30 1.40 -5.97 13.91
N ASP A 31 2.65 -6.42 14.08
CA ASP A 31 3.79 -5.53 14.38
C ASP A 31 4.15 -4.62 13.19
N ILE A 32 3.75 -5.04 11.99
CA ILE A 32 3.71 -4.20 10.80
C ILE A 32 2.29 -4.25 10.21
N TRP A 33 1.91 -3.19 9.51
CA TRP A 33 0.53 -2.95 9.11
C TRP A 33 0.44 -2.55 7.64
N GLN A 34 -0.56 -3.10 6.94
CA GLN A 34 -0.97 -2.69 5.58
C GLN A 34 0.22 -2.54 4.62
N GLU A 35 0.46 -1.34 4.07
CA GLU A 35 1.49 -1.07 3.08
C GLU A 35 2.92 -1.31 3.58
N GLN A 36 3.15 -1.45 4.90
CA GLN A 36 4.46 -1.87 5.39
C GLN A 36 4.82 -3.26 4.83
N HIS A 37 3.83 -4.12 4.62
CA HIS A 37 4.00 -5.43 3.97
C HIS A 37 4.44 -5.34 2.51
N ASP A 38 4.28 -4.20 1.81
CA ASP A 38 4.81 -4.05 0.45
C ASP A 38 6.33 -3.94 0.44
N THR A 39 6.92 -3.42 1.51
CA THR A 39 8.38 -3.21 1.59
C THR A 39 9.11 -4.09 2.56
N GLN A 40 8.39 -4.78 3.43
CA GLN A 40 9.00 -5.63 4.44
C GLN A 40 8.57 -7.08 4.24
N PHE A 41 9.55 -7.98 4.22
CA PHE A 41 9.34 -9.41 4.33
C PHE A 41 9.44 -9.79 5.81
N VAL A 42 8.37 -10.38 6.33
CA VAL A 42 8.27 -10.78 7.74
C VAL A 42 7.67 -12.17 7.85
N VAL A 43 8.10 -12.91 8.86
CA VAL A 43 7.50 -14.15 9.31
C VAL A 43 7.46 -14.08 10.83
N ALA A 44 6.28 -13.87 11.40
CA ALA A 44 6.13 -13.61 12.84
C ALA A 44 6.86 -14.65 13.71
N GLY A 45 7.81 -14.21 14.54
CA GLY A 45 8.63 -15.07 15.39
C GLY A 45 9.87 -15.69 14.72
N ALA A 46 10.05 -15.56 13.41
CA ALA A 46 11.30 -15.89 12.72
C ALA A 46 12.14 -14.62 12.60
N LYS A 47 13.38 -14.67 13.10
CA LYS A 47 14.28 -13.50 13.18
C LYS A 47 15.65 -13.82 12.63
N GLY A 48 16.31 -12.82 12.03
CA GLY A 48 17.67 -12.97 11.50
C GLY A 48 17.79 -14.07 10.43
N ALA A 49 18.67 -15.05 10.66
CA ALA A 49 19.07 -16.02 9.63
C ALA A 49 17.92 -16.92 9.15
N ILE A 50 17.01 -17.33 10.04
CA ILE A 50 15.86 -18.15 9.61
C ILE A 50 14.89 -17.35 8.74
N LEU A 51 14.70 -16.05 9.04
CA LEU A 51 13.86 -15.18 8.23
C LEU A 51 14.44 -15.04 6.82
N GLN A 52 15.77 -14.93 6.72
CA GLN A 52 16.47 -14.92 5.43
C GLN A 52 16.26 -16.22 4.65
N ASP A 53 16.39 -17.38 5.29
CA ASP A 53 16.17 -18.67 4.61
C ASP A 53 14.72 -18.79 4.08
N PHE A 54 13.72 -18.35 4.87
CA PHE A 54 12.34 -18.34 4.40
C PHE A 54 12.12 -17.38 3.24
N ARG A 55 12.77 -16.22 3.25
CA ARG A 55 12.70 -15.29 2.13
C ARG A 55 13.24 -15.93 0.85
N GLU A 56 14.39 -16.59 0.93
CA GLU A 56 15.00 -17.27 -0.22
C GLU A 56 14.11 -18.41 -0.74
N ALA A 57 13.51 -19.19 0.16
CA ALA A 57 12.55 -20.24 -0.21
C ALA A 57 11.31 -19.67 -0.94
N VAL A 58 10.77 -18.56 -0.45
CA VAL A 58 9.62 -17.89 -1.08
C VAL A 58 10.00 -17.23 -2.40
N GLU A 59 11.17 -16.59 -2.49
CA GLU A 59 11.68 -16.04 -3.75
C GLU A 59 11.78 -17.13 -4.81
N LYS A 60 12.38 -18.27 -4.45
CA LYS A 60 12.48 -19.43 -5.33
C LYS A 60 11.10 -19.93 -5.76
N ALA A 61 10.13 -19.92 -4.86
CA ALA A 61 8.75 -20.27 -5.20
C ALA A 61 8.12 -19.32 -6.22
N ILE A 62 8.36 -18.02 -6.12
CA ILE A 62 7.83 -17.02 -7.06
C ILE A 62 8.59 -17.08 -8.40
N ALA A 63 9.92 -17.20 -8.36
CA ALA A 63 10.79 -17.09 -9.53
C ALA A 63 10.88 -18.38 -10.35
N GLU A 64 10.87 -19.54 -9.71
CA GLU A 64 11.07 -20.85 -10.35
C GLU A 64 9.81 -21.73 -10.36
N GLY A 65 8.72 -21.28 -9.73
CA GLY A 65 7.47 -22.03 -9.67
C GLY A 65 7.54 -23.24 -8.73
N MET A 66 8.23 -23.13 -7.60
CA MET A 66 8.29 -24.19 -6.58
C MET A 66 6.89 -24.57 -6.12
N SER A 67 6.60 -25.87 -6.10
CA SER A 67 5.31 -26.37 -5.66
C SER A 67 5.14 -26.23 -4.14
N ARG A 68 3.89 -26.24 -3.68
CA ARG A 68 3.57 -26.30 -2.24
C ARG A 68 4.22 -27.49 -1.54
N ALA A 69 4.28 -28.65 -2.20
CA ALA A 69 4.87 -29.85 -1.63
C ALA A 69 6.38 -29.69 -1.41
N ASP A 70 7.08 -29.09 -2.37
CA ASP A 70 8.51 -28.81 -2.27
C ASP A 70 8.80 -27.75 -1.20
N PHE A 71 7.96 -26.70 -1.13
CA PHE A 71 8.10 -25.68 -0.08
C PHE A 71 7.91 -26.28 1.32
N LEU A 72 6.99 -27.23 1.50
CA LEU A 72 6.81 -27.93 2.77
C LEU A 72 8.07 -28.70 3.19
N GLN A 73 8.77 -29.33 2.25
CA GLN A 73 10.04 -30.00 2.52
C GLN A 73 11.14 -29.00 2.89
N GLN A 74 11.23 -27.88 2.15
CA GLN A 74 12.21 -26.83 2.44
C GLN A 74 11.94 -26.16 3.79
N PHE A 75 10.67 -25.96 4.16
CA PHE A 75 10.27 -25.47 5.47
C PHE A 75 10.83 -26.37 6.58
N ASP A 76 10.65 -27.70 6.49
CA ASP A 76 11.17 -28.63 7.50
C ASP A 76 12.69 -28.57 7.62
N GLN A 77 13.40 -28.48 6.50
CA GLN A 77 14.85 -28.36 6.48
C GLN A 77 15.32 -27.07 7.17
N ILE A 78 14.68 -25.94 6.87
CA ILE A 78 14.99 -24.64 7.49
C ILE A 78 14.74 -24.71 9.00
N VAL A 79 13.57 -25.21 9.42
CA VAL A 79 13.22 -25.33 10.84
C VAL A 79 14.21 -26.23 11.58
N ALA A 80 14.52 -27.41 11.04
CA ALA A 80 15.45 -28.34 11.65
C ALA A 80 16.86 -27.76 11.76
N THR A 81 17.32 -27.06 10.72
CA THR A 81 18.66 -26.44 10.68
C THR A 81 18.79 -25.29 11.67
N ARG A 82 17.73 -24.48 11.80
CA ARG A 82 17.74 -23.25 12.61
C ARG A 82 17.22 -23.46 14.04
N GLY A 83 16.65 -24.63 14.35
CA GLY A 83 16.09 -24.93 15.66
C GLY A 83 14.92 -24.03 16.04
N TRP A 84 14.09 -23.64 15.06
CA TRP A 84 13.03 -22.66 15.29
C TRP A 84 11.78 -23.29 15.90
N ASP A 85 11.40 -22.79 17.07
CA ASP A 85 10.13 -23.11 17.70
C ASP A 85 9.04 -22.14 17.21
N TYR A 86 7.95 -22.67 16.67
CA TYR A 86 6.86 -21.89 16.07
C TYR A 86 5.49 -22.36 16.55
N LYS A 87 4.52 -21.44 16.49
CA LYS A 87 3.14 -21.72 16.89
C LYS A 87 2.31 -22.26 15.73
N GLY A 88 1.44 -23.21 16.04
CA GLY A 88 0.52 -23.85 15.10
C GLY A 88 1.09 -25.12 14.46
N GLY A 89 0.26 -25.85 13.72
CA GLY A 89 0.71 -27.06 13.02
C GLY A 89 1.62 -26.72 11.83
N ARG A 90 2.59 -27.59 11.55
CA ARG A 90 3.54 -27.52 10.43
C ARG A 90 2.89 -27.05 9.13
N ASP A 91 1.89 -27.79 8.67
CA ASP A 91 1.24 -27.53 7.39
C ASP A 91 0.58 -26.16 7.37
N TRP A 92 -0.15 -25.81 8.43
CA TRP A 92 -0.78 -24.50 8.54
C TRP A 92 0.25 -23.37 8.46
N ARG A 93 1.35 -23.51 9.22
CA ARG A 93 2.39 -22.47 9.29
C ARG A 93 3.12 -22.30 7.97
N ALA A 94 3.54 -23.40 7.36
CA ALA A 94 4.21 -23.36 6.06
C ALA A 94 3.29 -22.81 4.96
N ASN A 95 2.01 -23.20 4.93
CA ASN A 95 1.05 -22.68 3.95
C ASN A 95 0.75 -21.20 4.13
N LEU A 96 0.78 -20.71 5.36
CA LEU A 96 0.62 -19.30 5.65
C LEU A 96 1.77 -18.50 5.05
N ILE A 97 3.01 -18.93 5.30
CA ILE A 97 4.22 -18.26 4.77
C ILE A 97 4.22 -18.31 3.24
N TYR A 98 4.08 -19.51 2.66
CA TYR A 98 4.08 -19.71 1.21
C TYR A 98 2.93 -18.96 0.54
N GLY A 99 1.70 -19.26 0.94
CA GLY A 99 0.52 -18.78 0.25
C GLY A 99 0.32 -17.28 0.36
N THR A 100 0.55 -16.69 1.55
CA THR A 100 0.37 -15.25 1.74
C THR A 100 1.38 -14.47 0.90
N ASN A 101 2.67 -14.82 0.96
CA ASN A 101 3.68 -14.09 0.21
C ASN A 101 3.55 -14.26 -1.31
N LEU A 102 3.20 -15.46 -1.79
CA LEU A 102 2.96 -15.67 -3.23
C LEU A 102 1.78 -14.84 -3.71
N ARG A 103 0.64 -14.89 -3.00
CA ARG A 103 -0.57 -14.18 -3.43
C ARG A 103 -0.39 -12.67 -3.40
N THR A 104 0.24 -12.11 -2.37
CA THR A 104 0.51 -10.66 -2.33
C THR A 104 1.49 -10.23 -3.41
N ALA A 105 2.54 -11.01 -3.69
CA ALA A 105 3.48 -10.71 -4.76
C ALA A 105 2.83 -10.74 -6.15
N TYR A 106 2.04 -11.77 -6.44
CA TYR A 106 1.30 -11.87 -7.70
C TYR A 106 0.24 -10.78 -7.81
N ALA A 107 -0.49 -10.47 -6.73
CA ALA A 107 -1.46 -9.37 -6.71
C ALA A 107 -0.79 -8.02 -7.00
N ALA A 108 0.37 -7.76 -6.42
CA ALA A 108 1.15 -6.54 -6.64
C ALA A 108 1.60 -6.39 -8.09
N GLY A 109 2.21 -7.43 -8.67
CA GLY A 109 2.59 -7.41 -10.07
C GLY A 109 1.37 -7.23 -10.99
N ARG A 110 0.25 -7.89 -10.68
CA ARG A 110 -0.99 -7.74 -11.46
C ARG A 110 -1.56 -6.33 -11.36
N HIS A 111 -1.56 -5.75 -10.17
CA HIS A 111 -2.03 -4.39 -9.95
C HIS A 111 -1.20 -3.39 -10.76
N GLN A 112 0.14 -3.54 -10.77
CA GLN A 112 1.03 -2.73 -11.60
C GLN A 112 0.64 -2.82 -13.08
N GLN A 113 0.48 -4.03 -13.63
CA GLN A 113 0.06 -4.20 -15.02
C GLN A 113 -1.33 -3.60 -15.30
N GLN A 114 -2.27 -3.77 -14.39
CA GLN A 114 -3.66 -3.32 -14.56
C GLN A 114 -3.81 -1.81 -14.48
N THR A 115 -2.92 -1.13 -13.76
CA THR A 115 -2.93 0.32 -13.58
C THR A 115 -2.10 1.08 -14.60
N GLU A 116 -1.39 0.38 -15.49
CA GLU A 116 -0.73 1.00 -16.64
C GLU A 116 -1.72 1.86 -17.43
N PRO A 117 -1.41 3.13 -17.77
CA PRO A 117 -2.36 4.04 -18.43
C PRO A 117 -2.93 3.47 -19.73
N SER A 118 -2.10 2.72 -20.47
CA SER A 118 -2.51 2.06 -21.71
C SER A 118 -3.44 0.86 -21.48
N GLN A 119 -3.35 0.20 -20.32
CA GLN A 119 -4.26 -0.86 -19.91
C GLN A 119 -5.57 -0.28 -19.43
N LEU A 120 -5.56 0.72 -18.53
CA LEU A 120 -6.78 1.38 -18.05
C LEU A 120 -7.61 1.97 -19.21
N LYS A 121 -6.96 2.55 -20.23
CA LYS A 121 -7.66 3.06 -21.42
C LYS A 121 -8.37 1.96 -22.22
N ARG A 122 -7.80 0.75 -22.28
CA ARG A 122 -8.32 -0.37 -23.07
C ARG A 122 -9.24 -1.31 -22.28
N ARG A 123 -9.03 -1.37 -20.97
CA ARG A 123 -9.68 -2.27 -20.02
C ARG A 123 -10.07 -1.50 -18.76
N PRO A 124 -11.04 -0.58 -18.86
CA PRO A 124 -11.39 0.35 -17.78
C PRO A 124 -12.21 -0.29 -16.66
N TYR A 125 -12.49 -1.60 -16.73
CA TYR A 125 -13.28 -2.32 -15.73
C TYR A 125 -12.47 -3.43 -15.08
N TRP A 126 -12.74 -3.67 -13.81
CA TRP A 126 -12.17 -4.76 -13.03
C TRP A 126 -13.29 -5.65 -12.51
N GLY A 127 -13.14 -6.95 -12.74
CA GLY A 127 -14.05 -7.98 -12.24
C GLY A 127 -13.45 -8.72 -11.06
N TRP A 128 -14.23 -8.89 -10.00
CA TRP A 128 -13.88 -9.75 -8.88
C TRP A 128 -14.11 -11.20 -9.28
N GLN A 129 -13.06 -12.03 -9.15
CA GLN A 129 -13.13 -13.46 -9.42
C GLN A 129 -12.81 -14.23 -8.14
N HIS A 130 -13.78 -15.00 -7.65
CA HIS A 130 -13.60 -15.87 -6.52
C HIS A 130 -12.70 -17.07 -6.88
N GLY A 131 -11.86 -17.49 -5.93
CA GLY A 131 -11.02 -18.69 -6.07
C GLY A 131 -11.78 -19.97 -5.77
N ASP A 132 -11.07 -21.11 -5.75
CA ASP A 132 -11.62 -22.43 -5.47
C ASP A 132 -11.64 -22.79 -3.97
N THR A 133 -11.78 -21.78 -3.11
CA THR A 133 -11.69 -21.98 -1.65
C THR A 133 -12.84 -22.88 -1.17
N ARG A 134 -12.51 -24.02 -0.54
CA ARG A 134 -13.51 -24.96 0.03
C ARG A 134 -14.46 -24.32 1.06
N ASN A 135 -13.98 -23.33 1.80
CA ASN A 135 -14.72 -22.61 2.83
C ASN A 135 -14.73 -21.11 2.49
N PRO A 136 -15.48 -20.71 1.46
CA PRO A 136 -15.42 -19.35 0.97
C PRO A 136 -16.12 -18.40 1.94
N ARG A 137 -15.65 -17.15 2.01
CA ARG A 137 -16.31 -16.11 2.81
C ARG A 137 -17.56 -15.65 2.07
N PRO A 138 -18.73 -15.57 2.74
CA PRO A 138 -19.98 -15.13 2.10
C PRO A 138 -19.85 -13.81 1.33
N LEU A 139 -19.17 -12.80 1.92
CA LEU A 139 -18.89 -11.53 1.23
C LEU A 139 -18.16 -11.74 -0.10
N HIS A 140 -17.10 -12.54 -0.10
CA HIS A 140 -16.26 -12.76 -1.28
C HIS A 140 -17.01 -13.53 -2.38
N LEU A 141 -17.94 -14.41 -2.00
CA LEU A 141 -18.86 -15.06 -2.95
C LEU A 141 -19.90 -14.08 -3.51
N ALA A 142 -20.44 -13.19 -2.67
CA ALA A 142 -21.39 -12.17 -3.12
C ALA A 142 -20.77 -11.17 -4.11
N LEU A 143 -19.46 -10.97 -4.01
CA LEU A 143 -18.65 -10.18 -4.95
C LEU A 143 -18.28 -10.96 -6.22
N ASP A 144 -18.40 -12.29 -6.25
CA ASP A 144 -17.99 -13.07 -7.41
C ASP A 144 -18.76 -12.68 -8.69
N GLY A 145 -18.01 -12.41 -9.76
CA GLY A 145 -18.56 -11.95 -11.04
C GLY A 145 -19.05 -10.49 -11.05
N LYS A 146 -18.94 -9.75 -9.94
CA LYS A 146 -19.20 -8.31 -9.92
C LYS A 146 -18.10 -7.57 -10.66
N VAL A 147 -18.50 -6.59 -11.46
CA VAL A 147 -17.59 -5.79 -12.29
C VAL A 147 -17.76 -4.32 -11.95
N PHE A 148 -16.68 -3.66 -11.54
CA PHE A 148 -16.67 -2.24 -11.21
C PHE A 148 -15.73 -1.50 -12.15
N ARG A 149 -15.80 -0.17 -12.17
CA ARG A 149 -14.76 0.63 -12.83
C ARG A 149 -13.42 0.42 -12.12
N ALA A 150 -12.33 0.40 -12.88
CA ALA A 150 -10.98 0.21 -12.37
C ALA A 150 -10.52 1.38 -11.47
N ASP A 151 -11.06 2.59 -11.70
CA ASP A 151 -10.75 3.80 -10.92
C ASP A 151 -11.69 3.99 -9.71
N ASP A 152 -12.57 3.03 -9.42
CA ASP A 152 -13.51 3.14 -8.31
C ASP A 152 -12.81 3.05 -6.93
N PRO A 153 -13.16 3.91 -5.96
CA PRO A 153 -12.59 3.86 -4.61
C PRO A 153 -12.75 2.53 -3.87
N PHE A 154 -13.74 1.71 -4.23
CA PHE A 154 -13.91 0.35 -3.69
C PHE A 154 -12.59 -0.45 -3.72
N TRP A 155 -11.83 -0.34 -4.80
CA TRP A 155 -10.60 -1.11 -4.97
C TRP A 155 -9.47 -0.68 -4.04
N GLN A 156 -9.50 0.54 -3.48
CA GLN A 156 -8.44 1.01 -2.57
C GLN A 156 -8.35 0.20 -1.29
N THR A 157 -9.45 -0.45 -0.89
CA THR A 157 -9.53 -1.24 0.34
C THR A 157 -9.93 -2.70 0.10
N MET A 158 -10.51 -3.01 -1.06
CA MET A 158 -11.02 -4.35 -1.37
C MET A 158 -10.23 -5.06 -2.47
N TYR A 159 -9.13 -4.51 -3.00
CA TYR A 159 -8.34 -5.23 -4.00
C TYR A 159 -7.72 -6.51 -3.39
N PRO A 160 -7.99 -7.71 -3.95
CA PRO A 160 -7.50 -8.96 -3.38
C PRO A 160 -5.96 -9.11 -3.37
N PRO A 161 -5.40 -9.88 -2.42
CA PRO A 161 -6.07 -10.53 -1.29
C PRO A 161 -6.64 -9.53 -0.26
N ALA A 162 -7.92 -9.71 0.08
CA ALA A 162 -8.65 -8.84 1.02
C ALA A 162 -8.81 -9.45 2.43
N ASP A 163 -8.20 -10.61 2.70
CA ASP A 163 -8.17 -11.23 4.03
C ASP A 163 -7.16 -12.41 4.03
N TRP A 164 -6.84 -12.93 5.21
CA TRP A 164 -6.04 -14.14 5.41
C TRP A 164 -6.60 -15.33 4.62
N GLY A 165 -5.74 -15.95 3.82
CA GLY A 165 -6.13 -17.10 2.99
C GLY A 165 -7.10 -16.77 1.85
N CYS A 166 -7.33 -15.48 1.55
CA CYS A 166 -8.10 -15.10 0.36
C CYS A 166 -7.41 -15.62 -0.92
N GLN A 167 -8.19 -16.27 -1.78
CA GLN A 167 -7.74 -16.76 -3.10
C GLN A 167 -8.44 -16.01 -4.26
N CYS A 168 -9.16 -14.94 -3.97
CA CYS A 168 -9.83 -14.13 -4.98
C CYS A 168 -8.81 -13.35 -5.81
N GLN A 169 -9.18 -12.99 -7.02
CA GLN A 169 -8.36 -12.26 -7.99
C GLN A 169 -9.16 -11.12 -8.60
N VAL A 170 -8.45 -10.15 -9.19
CA VAL A 170 -9.02 -9.11 -10.04
C VAL A 170 -8.64 -9.37 -11.49
N VAL A 171 -9.66 -9.42 -12.34
CA VAL A 171 -9.51 -9.58 -13.78
C VAL A 171 -9.81 -8.24 -14.44
N SER A 172 -8.88 -7.74 -15.26
CA SER A 172 -9.15 -6.53 -16.06
C SER A 172 -10.04 -6.90 -17.24
N LEU A 173 -11.01 -6.05 -17.56
CA LEU A 173 -12.09 -6.28 -18.52
C LEU A 173 -12.21 -5.09 -19.47
N SER A 174 -12.37 -5.38 -20.75
CA SER A 174 -12.74 -4.39 -21.77
C SER A 174 -14.26 -4.26 -21.87
N GLU A 175 -14.74 -3.22 -22.55
CA GLU A 175 -16.17 -3.07 -22.88
C GLU A 175 -16.74 -4.32 -23.57
N ARG A 176 -15.98 -4.94 -24.48
CA ARG A 176 -16.38 -6.17 -25.16
C ARG A 176 -16.52 -7.35 -24.19
N ASP A 177 -15.63 -7.44 -23.21
CA ASP A 177 -15.70 -8.50 -22.20
C ASP A 177 -16.90 -8.28 -21.27
N LEU A 178 -17.18 -7.03 -20.89
CA LEU A 178 -18.38 -6.66 -20.13
C LEU A 178 -19.67 -7.07 -20.88
N ARG A 179 -19.76 -6.77 -22.17
CA ARG A 179 -20.87 -7.21 -23.03
C ARG A 179 -20.97 -8.74 -23.13
N ARG A 180 -19.84 -9.46 -23.18
CA ARG A 180 -19.83 -10.94 -23.19
C ARG A 180 -20.38 -11.50 -21.87
N LEU A 181 -20.23 -10.79 -20.77
CA LEU A 181 -20.84 -11.12 -19.47
C LEU A 181 -22.33 -10.74 -19.40
N GLY A 182 -22.92 -10.23 -20.48
CA GLY A 182 -24.33 -9.80 -20.52
C GLY A 182 -24.59 -8.49 -19.76
N LYS A 183 -23.56 -7.66 -19.59
CA LYS A 183 -23.65 -6.38 -18.87
C LYS A 183 -23.55 -5.21 -19.84
N ASP A 184 -24.49 -4.28 -19.72
CA ASP A 184 -24.48 -3.02 -20.48
C ASP A 184 -23.65 -1.91 -19.80
N GLU A 185 -23.53 -1.99 -18.47
CA GLU A 185 -22.76 -1.07 -17.61
C GLU A 185 -22.09 -1.90 -16.50
N PRO A 186 -21.00 -1.39 -15.87
CA PRO A 186 -20.47 -2.02 -14.67
C PRO A 186 -21.53 -2.03 -13.55
N ASP A 187 -21.41 -2.99 -12.64
CA ASP A 187 -22.20 -3.02 -11.42
C ASP A 187 -21.90 -1.78 -10.55
N ILE A 188 -22.87 -1.38 -9.73
CA ILE A 188 -22.67 -0.35 -8.72
C ILE A 188 -21.86 -0.97 -7.56
N PRO A 189 -20.69 -0.43 -7.20
CA PRO A 189 -19.91 -0.93 -6.08
C PRO A 189 -20.70 -0.83 -4.77
N PRO A 190 -20.61 -1.82 -3.89
CA PRO A 190 -21.17 -1.72 -2.56
C PRO A 190 -20.42 -0.67 -1.72
N ILE A 191 -21.12 -0.05 -0.78
CA ILE A 191 -20.53 0.93 0.13
C ILE A 191 -19.58 0.20 1.09
N VAL A 192 -18.29 0.56 1.07
CA VAL A 192 -17.30 0.06 2.04
C VAL A 192 -17.71 0.48 3.46
N GLY A 193 -17.66 -0.47 4.40
CA GLY A 193 -18.19 -0.33 5.76
C GLY A 193 -19.71 -0.50 5.88
N GLY A 194 -20.41 -0.60 4.74
CA GLY A 194 -21.84 -0.90 4.68
C GLY A 194 -22.15 -2.40 4.83
N ILE A 195 -23.43 -2.74 4.66
CA ILE A 195 -23.93 -4.12 4.72
C ILE A 195 -24.46 -4.52 3.34
N MET A 196 -24.13 -5.74 2.92
CA MET A 196 -24.75 -6.39 1.76
C MET A 196 -25.35 -7.75 2.13
N SER A 197 -26.31 -8.21 1.34
CA SER A 197 -26.82 -9.57 1.45
C SER A 197 -25.84 -10.54 0.80
N ALA A 198 -25.48 -11.61 1.50
CA ALA A 198 -24.55 -12.64 1.02
C ALA A 198 -25.08 -14.04 1.34
N PHE A 199 -24.86 -14.98 0.42
CA PHE A 199 -25.22 -16.38 0.62
C PHE A 199 -24.10 -17.10 1.38
N ASP A 200 -24.47 -17.81 2.45
CA ASP A 200 -23.56 -18.70 3.16
C ASP A 200 -23.75 -20.15 2.68
N PRO A 201 -22.80 -20.72 1.92
CA PRO A 201 -22.92 -22.08 1.40
C PRO A 201 -22.83 -23.15 2.50
N LYS A 202 -22.34 -22.83 3.70
CA LYS A 202 -22.27 -23.80 4.81
C LYS A 202 -23.62 -24.01 5.48
N THR A 203 -24.38 -22.93 5.64
CA THR A 203 -25.69 -22.96 6.31
C THR A 203 -26.85 -22.98 5.31
N GLY A 204 -26.61 -22.61 4.05
CA GLY A 204 -27.65 -22.46 3.03
C GLY A 204 -28.52 -21.22 3.21
N THR A 205 -28.07 -20.24 4.01
CA THR A 205 -28.87 -19.07 4.39
C THR A 205 -28.32 -17.77 3.78
N MET A 206 -29.19 -16.78 3.62
CA MET A 206 -28.78 -15.41 3.31
C MET A 206 -28.43 -14.69 4.61
N LEU A 207 -27.29 -14.01 4.65
CA LEU A 207 -26.83 -13.23 5.80
C LEU A 207 -26.46 -11.80 5.42
N ALA A 208 -26.42 -10.93 6.43
CA ALA A 208 -25.88 -9.58 6.33
C ALA A 208 -24.35 -9.64 6.45
N ALA A 209 -23.63 -9.44 5.35
CA ALA A 209 -22.18 -9.36 5.32
C ALA A 209 -21.74 -7.89 5.32
N ARG A 210 -20.79 -7.55 6.20
CA ARG A 210 -20.15 -6.24 6.18
C ARG A 210 -19.17 -6.16 5.02
N VAL A 211 -19.18 -5.05 4.30
CA VAL A 211 -18.35 -4.83 3.12
C VAL A 211 -17.03 -4.23 3.57
N GLU A 212 -16.14 -5.08 4.05
CA GLU A 212 -14.83 -4.68 4.55
C GLU A 212 -13.81 -5.80 4.33
N ALA A 213 -12.55 -5.40 4.17
CA ALA A 213 -11.43 -6.32 4.19
C ALA A 213 -11.18 -6.81 5.62
N GLY A 214 -10.51 -7.95 5.73
CA GLY A 214 -9.98 -8.41 7.01
C GLY A 214 -9.00 -7.40 7.60
N ALA A 215 -8.85 -7.41 8.92
CA ALA A 215 -7.94 -6.50 9.60
C ALA A 215 -6.51 -6.57 9.01
N GLY A 216 -5.98 -5.42 8.59
CA GLY A 216 -4.66 -5.28 7.99
C GLY A 216 -4.58 -5.61 6.49
N TRP A 217 -5.71 -5.95 5.85
CA TRP A 217 -5.82 -6.25 4.41
C TRP A 217 -6.55 -5.17 3.60
N ASP A 218 -6.91 -4.06 4.25
CA ASP A 218 -7.55 -2.88 3.66
C ASP A 218 -6.53 -1.98 2.93
N TYR A 219 -5.71 -2.59 2.07
CA TYR A 219 -4.73 -1.91 1.23
C TYR A 219 -4.53 -2.68 -0.08
N VAL A 220 -3.97 -2.03 -1.09
CA VAL A 220 -3.67 -2.66 -2.38
C VAL A 220 -2.21 -3.11 -2.43
N PRO A 221 -1.91 -4.41 -2.56
CA PRO A 221 -0.54 -4.88 -2.69
C PRO A 221 0.19 -4.20 -3.85
N GLY A 222 1.42 -3.74 -3.60
CA GLY A 222 2.25 -3.06 -4.60
C GLY A 222 1.80 -1.67 -5.00
N GLN A 223 0.71 -1.15 -4.44
CA GLN A 223 0.32 0.24 -4.65
C GLN A 223 1.26 1.20 -3.92
N SER A 224 1.85 0.77 -2.80
CA SER A 224 2.84 1.61 -2.14
C SER A 224 4.13 1.68 -2.98
N ASN A 225 4.68 2.87 -3.07
CA ASN A 225 5.38 3.31 -4.26
C ASN A 225 6.85 2.82 -4.29
N ILE A 226 7.08 1.58 -4.76
CA ILE A 226 8.41 0.98 -4.96
C ILE A 226 9.24 1.79 -5.99
N GLN A 227 8.59 2.39 -7.00
CA GLN A 227 9.28 3.25 -7.99
C GLN A 227 9.74 4.58 -7.39
N GLN A 228 8.95 5.21 -6.51
CA GLN A 228 9.42 6.38 -5.75
C GLN A 228 10.57 6.03 -4.81
N ARG A 229 10.54 4.85 -4.16
CA ARG A 229 11.65 4.40 -3.30
C ARG A 229 12.94 4.15 -4.09
N ARG A 230 12.85 3.53 -5.27
CA ARG A 230 13.99 3.34 -6.20
C ARG A 230 14.56 4.69 -6.66
N GLN A 231 13.73 5.65 -7.03
CA GLN A 231 14.17 7.01 -7.37
C GLN A 231 14.71 7.80 -6.17
N GLN A 232 14.16 7.62 -4.97
CA GLN A 232 14.62 8.30 -3.74
C GLN A 232 15.96 7.76 -3.23
N VAL A 233 16.18 6.44 -3.32
CA VAL A 233 17.49 5.83 -3.01
C VAL A 233 18.53 6.29 -4.02
N LEU A 234 18.22 6.26 -5.33
CA LEU A 234 19.11 6.79 -6.37
C LEU A 234 19.49 8.26 -6.13
N LYS A 235 18.53 9.11 -5.75
CA LYS A 235 18.77 10.54 -5.45
C LYS A 235 19.59 10.79 -4.17
N ARG A 236 19.72 9.82 -3.27
CA ARG A 236 20.45 9.93 -1.99
C ARG A 236 21.87 9.37 -2.05
N LEU A 237 22.22 8.66 -3.11
CA LEU A 237 23.60 8.24 -3.36
C LEU A 237 24.43 9.43 -3.84
N ASP A 238 25.72 9.42 -3.52
CA ASP A 238 26.68 10.37 -4.09
C ASP A 238 26.60 10.34 -5.63
N PRO A 239 26.64 11.49 -6.34
CA PRO A 239 26.60 11.54 -7.80
C PRO A 239 27.61 10.63 -8.51
N ALA A 240 28.78 10.37 -7.90
CA ALA A 240 29.77 9.42 -8.42
C ALA A 240 29.28 7.96 -8.32
N LEU A 241 28.60 7.60 -7.22
CA LEU A 241 27.96 6.28 -7.06
C LEU A 241 26.74 6.13 -7.96
N GLN A 242 25.97 7.21 -8.18
CA GLN A 242 24.87 7.24 -9.13
C GLN A 242 25.36 6.89 -10.54
N GLY A 243 26.46 7.53 -10.97
CA GLY A 243 27.11 7.25 -12.25
C GLY A 243 27.66 5.83 -12.37
N GLN A 244 28.27 5.30 -11.30
CA GLN A 244 28.81 3.93 -11.27
C GLN A 244 27.71 2.86 -11.38
N ILE A 245 26.61 2.98 -10.63
CA ILE A 245 25.49 2.03 -10.68
C ILE A 245 24.76 2.11 -12.03
N MET A 246 24.61 3.31 -12.60
CA MET A 246 24.02 3.47 -13.94
C MET A 246 24.93 2.91 -15.04
N ALA A 247 26.26 2.98 -14.88
CA ALA A 247 27.24 2.39 -15.81
C ALA A 247 27.36 0.86 -15.66
N GLU A 248 27.22 0.32 -14.46
CA GLU A 248 27.28 -1.12 -14.16
C GLU A 248 26.06 -1.88 -14.73
N VAL A 249 24.91 -1.21 -14.82
CA VAL A 249 23.70 -1.72 -15.50
C VAL A 249 23.85 -1.74 -17.04
N GLN A 250 24.86 -1.06 -17.62
CA GLN A 250 25.03 -0.95 -19.08
C GLN A 250 26.20 -1.75 -19.68
N GLY A 251 27.02 -2.46 -18.89
CA GLY A 251 28.13 -3.29 -19.42
C GLY A 251 29.28 -2.49 -20.06
N PRO A 252 30.48 -3.09 -20.23
CA PRO A 252 31.71 -2.48 -19.72
C PRO A 252 32.47 -1.62 -20.71
N SER A 253 33.05 -0.53 -20.19
CA SER A 253 34.26 0.08 -20.73
C SER A 253 35.08 0.75 -19.61
N ASN A 254 35.95 -0.07 -19.03
CA ASN A 254 37.34 0.22 -18.62
C ASN A 254 37.72 1.53 -17.88
N LEU A 255 38.38 1.26 -16.73
CA LEU A 255 39.61 1.87 -16.17
C LEU A 255 39.51 2.91 -15.05
N SER A 256 39.96 2.41 -13.88
CA SER A 256 40.99 2.99 -12.97
C SER A 256 40.65 4.15 -12.04
N GLY A 257 41.00 3.99 -10.75
CA GLY A 257 41.59 5.08 -9.94
C GLY A 257 40.99 5.36 -8.55
N THR A 258 41.49 4.63 -7.55
CA THR A 258 41.95 5.08 -6.20
C THR A 258 41.24 6.18 -5.36
N ASN A 259 41.06 5.80 -4.08
CA ASN A 259 41.34 6.52 -2.81
C ASN A 259 40.24 7.22 -1.97
N GLN A 260 39.98 6.58 -0.83
CA GLN A 260 39.92 7.05 0.58
C GLN A 260 39.48 8.48 0.92
N GLY A 261 38.50 8.56 1.84
CA GLY A 261 38.27 9.73 2.70
C GLY A 261 37.18 9.49 3.75
N GLN A 262 37.57 9.22 5.00
CA GLN A 262 36.70 9.23 6.18
C GLN A 262 36.12 10.63 6.44
N ILE A 263 34.81 10.78 6.70
CA ILE A 263 34.28 11.88 7.53
C ILE A 263 33.22 11.35 8.52
N ARG A 264 33.33 11.94 9.73
CA ARG A 264 32.76 11.59 11.03
C ARG A 264 31.26 11.81 11.16
N ALA A 265 30.69 11.07 12.12
CA ALA A 265 29.34 11.20 12.65
C ALA A 265 29.02 12.62 13.15
N GLY A 266 27.86 13.13 12.73
CA GLY A 266 27.18 14.29 13.30
C GLY A 266 25.68 14.04 13.29
N ASN A 267 25.04 14.13 14.46
CA ASN A 267 23.60 13.93 14.67
C ASN A 267 22.75 14.83 13.76
N THR A 268 21.98 14.24 12.84
CA THR A 268 20.91 14.90 12.10
C THR A 268 19.55 14.34 12.55
N MET A 269 18.76 15.18 13.21
CA MET A 269 17.36 14.92 13.61
C MET A 269 16.38 15.12 12.43
N ALA A 270 16.69 14.55 11.26
CA ALA A 270 15.83 14.56 10.07
C ALA A 270 15.19 13.18 9.89
N GLY A 271 13.87 13.12 9.64
CA GLY A 271 13.17 11.88 9.32
C GLY A 271 12.27 11.28 10.41
N ARG A 272 11.81 12.06 11.39
CA ARG A 272 10.76 11.59 12.32
C ARG A 272 9.38 11.73 11.68
N THR A 273 8.59 10.64 11.69
CA THR A 273 7.15 10.63 11.42
C THR A 273 6.37 11.07 12.67
N PRO A 274 5.07 11.40 12.54
CA PRO A 274 4.23 11.69 13.71
C PRO A 274 4.26 10.55 14.73
N PRO A 275 4.18 10.85 16.04
CA PRO A 275 4.14 9.82 17.07
C PRO A 275 2.90 8.93 16.90
N PRO A 276 3.02 7.60 17.08
CA PRO A 276 1.86 6.72 17.05
C PRO A 276 0.91 7.02 18.23
N GLY A 277 -0.38 6.71 18.05
CA GLY A 277 -1.39 6.86 19.11
C GLY A 277 -1.89 8.29 19.36
N ILE A 278 -1.49 9.26 18.54
CA ILE A 278 -2.06 10.62 18.59
C ILE A 278 -3.50 10.63 18.06
N VAL A 279 -4.36 11.44 18.68
CA VAL A 279 -5.81 11.44 18.41
C VAL A 279 -6.21 12.70 17.66
N ARG A 280 -7.12 12.57 16.69
CA ARG A 280 -7.64 13.71 15.93
C ARG A 280 -8.43 14.67 16.84
N ASN A 281 -8.04 15.94 16.87
CA ASN A 281 -8.81 17.00 17.50
C ASN A 281 -9.90 17.51 16.54
N SER A 282 -11.11 16.99 16.72
CA SER A 282 -12.28 17.30 15.87
C SER A 282 -12.73 18.76 15.90
N ARG A 283 -12.31 19.55 16.91
CA ARG A 283 -12.70 20.97 17.04
C ARG A 283 -12.19 21.83 15.88
N PHE A 284 -11.13 21.40 15.19
CA PHE A 284 -10.53 22.17 14.09
C PHE A 284 -11.05 21.79 12.71
N VAL A 285 -11.87 20.74 12.58
CA VAL A 285 -12.40 20.26 11.29
C VAL A 285 -13.21 21.37 10.59
N SER A 286 -14.12 22.01 11.34
CA SER A 286 -14.97 23.09 10.82
C SER A 286 -14.20 24.35 10.39
N ARG A 287 -12.93 24.48 10.80
CA ARG A 287 -12.05 25.58 10.40
C ARG A 287 -11.39 25.36 9.04
N HIS A 288 -11.33 24.11 8.59
CA HIS A 288 -10.57 23.68 7.43
C HIS A 288 -11.45 23.04 6.34
N LEU A 289 -12.77 23.20 6.43
CA LEU A 289 -13.72 22.83 5.38
C LEU A 289 -14.40 24.07 4.79
N PRO A 290 -14.68 24.12 3.47
CA PRO A 290 -15.24 25.31 2.80
C PRO A 290 -16.56 25.81 3.40
N GLN A 291 -17.44 24.88 3.82
CA GLN A 291 -18.73 25.19 4.45
C GLN A 291 -18.69 25.08 5.98
N GLY A 292 -17.51 24.95 6.57
CA GLY A 292 -17.35 24.82 8.00
C GLY A 292 -17.64 26.15 8.73
N ARG A 293 -18.32 26.05 9.87
CA ARG A 293 -18.78 27.22 10.65
C ARG A 293 -17.62 28.16 11.01
N ASP A 294 -16.47 27.61 11.41
CA ASP A 294 -15.32 28.43 11.81
C ASP A 294 -14.60 29.05 10.60
N ALA A 295 -14.56 28.37 9.45
CA ALA A 295 -14.03 28.93 8.22
C ALA A 295 -14.87 30.13 7.75
N GLN A 296 -16.20 29.99 7.77
CA GLN A 296 -17.12 31.07 7.42
C GLN A 296 -17.03 32.26 8.39
N LYS A 297 -16.90 31.98 9.69
CA LYS A 297 -16.68 33.02 10.70
C LYS A 297 -15.39 33.80 10.47
N LEU A 298 -14.30 33.17 10.02
CA LEU A 298 -13.06 33.88 9.67
C LEU A 298 -13.27 34.85 8.51
N LEU A 299 -13.96 34.41 7.45
CA LEU A 299 -14.23 35.24 6.27
C LEU A 299 -15.09 36.44 6.63
N GLN A 300 -16.14 36.25 7.44
CA GLN A 300 -17.00 37.34 7.96
C GLN A 300 -16.23 38.35 8.81
N GLN A 301 -15.15 37.92 9.47
CA GLN A 301 -14.26 38.78 10.25
C GLN A 301 -13.16 39.45 9.43
N GLY A 302 -13.23 39.37 8.08
CA GLY A 302 -12.23 39.95 7.20
C GLY A 302 -10.90 39.19 7.22
N LYS A 303 -10.88 37.90 7.60
CA LYS A 303 -9.68 37.06 7.65
C LYS A 303 -9.75 35.95 6.62
N ALA A 304 -8.60 35.60 6.04
CA ALA A 304 -8.53 34.48 5.12
C ALA A 304 -8.69 33.12 5.83
N ALA A 305 -9.34 32.18 5.15
CA ALA A 305 -9.50 30.79 5.59
C ALA A 305 -8.63 29.86 4.74
N HIS A 306 -8.02 28.85 5.35
CA HIS A 306 -7.31 27.79 4.63
C HIS A 306 -8.14 26.53 4.75
N VAL A 307 -8.68 26.03 3.64
CA VAL A 307 -9.61 24.92 3.63
C VAL A 307 -9.16 23.85 2.64
N PHE A 308 -9.47 22.60 2.94
CA PHE A 308 -9.34 21.49 1.99
C PHE A 308 -10.43 21.60 0.91
N LEU A 309 -10.29 20.83 -0.17
CA LEU A 309 -11.33 20.73 -1.20
C LEU A 309 -12.66 20.26 -0.57
N ASP A 310 -12.57 19.20 0.24
CA ASP A 310 -13.67 18.55 0.92
C ASP A 310 -13.14 17.70 2.10
N GLU A 311 -14.05 17.03 2.80
CA GLU A 311 -13.74 16.17 3.94
C GLU A 311 -12.99 14.89 3.54
N ALA A 312 -13.23 14.36 2.34
CA ALA A 312 -12.52 13.20 1.82
C ALA A 312 -11.03 13.53 1.58
N THR A 313 -10.76 14.70 0.99
CA THR A 313 -9.41 15.22 0.77
C THR A 313 -8.71 15.48 2.09
N MET A 314 -9.41 16.08 3.07
CA MET A 314 -8.87 16.27 4.43
C MET A 314 -8.47 14.92 5.06
N SER A 315 -9.35 13.92 4.99
CA SER A 315 -9.12 12.60 5.58
C SER A 315 -7.95 11.88 4.92
N ARG A 316 -7.87 11.90 3.58
CA ARG A 316 -6.72 11.36 2.83
C ARG A 316 -5.41 12.04 3.21
N VAL A 317 -5.42 13.37 3.30
CA VAL A 317 -4.23 14.16 3.69
C VAL A 317 -3.83 13.91 5.14
N GLU A 318 -4.78 13.72 6.05
CA GLU A 318 -4.52 13.31 7.43
C GLU A 318 -3.82 11.94 7.48
N SER A 319 -4.33 10.95 6.76
CA SER A 319 -3.68 9.63 6.66
C SER A 319 -2.28 9.71 6.07
N ASP A 320 -2.11 10.47 4.98
CA ASP A 320 -0.80 10.69 4.35
C ASP A 320 0.21 11.34 5.32
N LEU A 321 -0.22 12.34 6.09
CA LEU A 321 0.62 13.03 7.07
C LEU A 321 0.96 12.13 8.26
N LEU A 322 0.03 11.32 8.74
CA LEU A 322 0.27 10.35 9.82
C LEU A 322 1.27 9.26 9.41
N ALA A 323 1.16 8.77 8.16
CA ALA A 323 2.00 7.70 7.66
C ALA A 323 3.42 8.18 7.27
N ARG A 324 3.53 9.35 6.63
CA ARG A 324 4.79 9.80 6.00
C ARG A 324 5.07 11.30 6.12
N GLY A 325 4.35 12.02 6.96
CA GLY A 325 4.63 13.43 7.22
C GLY A 325 6.04 13.60 7.79
N GLU A 326 6.82 14.49 7.21
CA GLU A 326 8.19 14.75 7.65
C GLU A 326 8.21 15.82 8.73
N PHE A 327 8.91 15.57 9.83
CA PHE A 327 9.09 16.57 10.88
C PHE A 327 9.69 17.88 10.31
N ALA A 328 8.92 18.94 10.39
CA ALA A 328 9.23 20.27 9.89
C ALA A 328 9.63 21.26 11.01
N GLY A 329 9.69 20.79 12.26
CA GLY A 329 10.08 21.58 13.42
C GLY A 329 8.94 21.79 14.43
N THR A 330 9.25 22.48 15.52
CA THR A 330 8.30 22.79 16.60
C THR A 330 8.00 24.29 16.61
N VAL A 331 6.75 24.66 16.37
CA VAL A 331 6.31 26.07 16.30
C VAL A 331 5.23 26.33 17.34
N ARG A 332 5.52 27.24 18.29
CA ARG A 332 4.62 27.61 19.40
C ARG A 332 4.13 26.37 20.18
N GLY A 333 5.07 25.47 20.50
CA GLY A 333 4.80 24.24 21.23
C GLY A 333 3.96 23.20 20.48
N HIS A 334 3.88 23.29 19.15
CA HIS A 334 3.27 22.26 18.31
C HIS A 334 4.34 21.68 17.40
N ASP A 335 4.51 20.36 17.46
CA ASP A 335 5.33 19.64 16.50
C ASP A 335 4.61 19.61 15.15
N ARG A 336 5.36 19.90 14.09
CA ARG A 336 4.84 19.99 12.73
C ARG A 336 5.38 18.87 11.90
N TYR A 337 4.48 18.21 11.19
CA TYR A 337 4.82 17.21 10.20
C TYR A 337 4.18 17.64 8.90
N GLY A 338 4.93 17.66 7.81
CA GLY A 338 4.43 18.25 6.59
C GLY A 338 4.67 17.39 5.36
N LEU A 339 3.84 17.61 4.35
CA LEU A 339 3.90 16.88 3.08
C LEU A 339 3.43 17.76 1.92
N GLY A 340 4.14 17.70 0.81
CA GLY A 340 3.75 18.34 -0.45
C GLY A 340 2.94 17.40 -1.36
N TYR A 341 2.08 17.98 -2.19
CA TYR A 341 1.20 17.28 -3.11
C TYR A 341 1.34 17.84 -4.52
N PRO A 342 1.29 16.98 -5.56
CA PRO A 342 1.38 17.42 -6.95
C PRO A 342 0.10 18.12 -7.44
N GLU A 343 -1.04 17.77 -6.83
CA GLU A 343 -2.35 18.35 -7.11
C GLU A 343 -2.83 19.23 -5.95
N PRO A 344 -3.68 20.23 -6.20
CA PRO A 344 -4.20 21.09 -5.14
C PRO A 344 -5.04 20.26 -4.17
N ILE A 345 -4.74 20.37 -2.88
CA ILE A 345 -5.48 19.69 -1.80
C ILE A 345 -6.50 20.62 -1.13
N GLY A 346 -6.53 21.88 -1.52
CA GLY A 346 -7.36 22.90 -0.91
C GLY A 346 -7.14 24.28 -1.49
N TYR A 347 -7.79 25.27 -0.88
CA TYR A 347 -7.65 26.67 -1.25
C TYR A 347 -7.52 27.56 0.00
N ARG A 348 -6.74 28.63 -0.15
CA ARG A 348 -6.87 29.80 0.71
C ARG A 348 -7.95 30.70 0.12
N ILE A 349 -9.00 30.96 0.89
CA ILE A 349 -10.09 31.86 0.54
C ILE A 349 -9.81 33.22 1.20
N ALA A 350 -9.65 34.25 0.40
CA ALA A 350 -9.53 35.64 0.87
C ALA A 350 -10.92 36.22 1.24
N PRO A 351 -10.99 37.30 2.04
CA PRO A 351 -12.27 37.90 2.43
C PRO A 351 -13.15 38.39 1.28
N ASP A 352 -12.52 38.75 0.14
CA ASP A 352 -13.18 39.15 -1.11
C ASP A 352 -13.64 37.95 -1.96
N GLY A 353 -13.38 36.73 -1.51
CA GLY A 353 -13.75 35.49 -2.20
C GLY A 353 -12.68 34.94 -3.16
N GLU A 354 -11.55 35.63 -3.34
CA GLU A 354 -10.45 35.13 -4.18
C GLU A 354 -9.90 33.82 -3.61
N ARG A 355 -9.59 32.86 -4.50
CA ARG A 355 -9.09 31.53 -4.12
C ARG A 355 -7.68 31.31 -4.65
N GLN A 356 -6.79 30.89 -3.77
CA GLN A 356 -5.44 30.45 -4.11
C GLN A 356 -5.26 28.97 -3.78
N SER A 357 -4.87 28.16 -4.76
CA SER A 357 -4.60 26.72 -4.60
C SER A 357 -3.51 26.43 -3.58
N LEU A 358 -3.73 25.43 -2.74
CA LEU A 358 -2.82 24.95 -1.69
C LEU A 358 -2.29 23.56 -2.07
N TYR A 359 -0.97 23.38 -2.02
CA TYR A 359 -0.27 22.14 -2.44
C TYR A 359 0.54 21.50 -1.30
N TYR A 360 0.44 22.03 -0.09
CA TYR A 360 1.17 21.54 1.08
C TYR A 360 0.20 21.33 2.23
N ALA A 361 0.45 20.34 3.08
CA ALA A 361 -0.31 20.17 4.32
C ALA A 361 0.62 20.03 5.52
N GLU A 362 0.11 20.40 6.68
CA GLU A 362 0.78 20.19 7.96
C GLU A 362 -0.14 19.49 8.95
N LEU A 363 0.40 18.48 9.62
CA LEU A 363 -0.10 17.95 10.87
C LEU A 363 0.45 18.83 12.00
N LYS A 364 -0.41 19.39 12.84
CA LYS A 364 0.01 20.03 14.08
C LYS A 364 -0.26 19.09 15.23
N VAL A 365 0.80 18.64 15.89
CA VAL A 365 0.71 17.71 17.02
C VAL A 365 1.03 18.46 18.31
N LYS A 366 0.17 18.32 19.32
CA LYS A 366 0.40 18.85 20.66
C LYS A 366 -0.40 18.04 21.68
N ASP A 367 0.21 17.70 22.80
CA ASP A 367 -0.44 17.04 23.94
C ASP A 367 -1.18 15.73 23.55
N GLY A 368 -0.60 14.96 22.61
CA GLY A 368 -1.20 13.71 22.13
C GLY A 368 -2.35 13.89 21.13
N GLU A 369 -2.67 15.12 20.74
CA GLU A 369 -3.71 15.43 19.76
C GLU A 369 -3.13 16.02 18.47
N TYR A 370 -3.87 15.89 17.37
CA TYR A 370 -3.49 16.49 16.10
C TYR A 370 -4.65 17.13 15.32
N HIS A 371 -4.32 18.07 14.43
CA HIS A 371 -5.20 18.45 13.32
C HIS A 371 -4.39 18.76 12.06
N ALA A 372 -4.95 18.48 10.88
CA ALA A 372 -4.34 18.80 9.61
C ALA A 372 -4.75 20.20 9.10
N VAL A 373 -3.83 20.86 8.40
CA VAL A 373 -4.03 22.20 7.83
C VAL A 373 -3.43 22.27 6.43
N PRO A 374 -4.18 22.70 5.40
CA PRO A 374 -3.63 22.93 4.08
C PRO A 374 -2.94 24.29 4.02
N ARG A 375 -1.85 24.39 3.24
CA ARG A 375 -0.95 25.54 3.09
C ARG A 375 -0.29 25.58 1.71
N ASN A 376 0.39 26.70 1.44
CA ASN A 376 1.22 26.87 0.24
C ASN A 376 2.67 26.46 0.45
N LYS A 377 3.16 26.59 1.68
CA LYS A 377 4.54 26.31 2.06
C LYS A 377 4.61 25.92 3.54
N PRO A 378 5.71 25.28 3.99
CA PRO A 378 5.94 25.03 5.40
C PRO A 378 5.84 26.31 6.23
N ALA A 379 5.31 26.20 7.45
CA ALA A 379 5.36 27.24 8.46
C ALA A 379 6.82 27.45 8.87
N THR A 380 7.40 28.57 8.45
CA THR A 380 8.66 29.09 8.98
C THR A 380 8.51 29.55 10.43
#